data_AF-A0A2V8HK56-F1
#
_entry.id   AF-A0A2V8HK56-F1
#
_cell.length_a   1.000
_cell.length_b   1.000
_cell.length_c   1.000
_cell.angle_alpha   90.00
_cell.angle_beta   90.00
_cell.angle_gamma   90.00
#
_symmetry.space_group_name_H-M   'P 1'
#
loop_
_entity.id
_entity.type
_entity.pdbx_description
1 polymer ?
#
loop_
_entity_poly.entity_id
_entity_poly.type
_entity_poly.pdbx_seq_one_letter_code
_entity_poly.pdbx_strand_id
1 'polypeptide(L)'
;MAITSPSRGSGSPVAAGRDVGSIRWVICSLLFLATTINYVDRQVIGLLKPTLQQQFGWTEVDYADIVFAFQLAYAIGLVLAGRVIDRIGTKLGFALALLLWSVAAVAHAWATAIGPIFAPLFAAVGLAYSVSVIGFIVVRFLLGLGEAGNFPASIKTIAEWFPKRERALATGIFNSGTNIGAIVTPLVVPWLTYTYGWPAAFVATGALGLLWLLLWWPLYNTPTKHSRVGPAELAYIQSDPPDPVVRVPWLALMPYRQTWAFAVAKFGTDPIWWLYLFWIPDFLYKTYGIDLKSLALPLIVIYQMATVGSVGGGWLSSSLLRRGWTANRARKTAMLICALAVVPIAFAANARHEWVAVCLVGLAAAAHQGWSANVFTLASDMFPRKAVGSVVGFGGMWGAIGGMLIAKVTGYLLQATGSYVPVFLIAASAYLVTLAVVHALVPRLEPAALPER
;
A
#
# COMPACT_ATOMS: atom_id res chain seq x y z
N MET A 1 -14.14 -59.72 -26.77
CA MET A 1 -13.08 -58.98 -26.04
C MET A 1 -13.69 -57.64 -25.64
N ALA A 2 -14.22 -57.55 -24.42
CA ALA A 2 -14.97 -56.39 -23.94
C ALA A 2 -13.99 -55.33 -23.41
N ILE A 3 -14.07 -54.11 -23.93
CA ILE A 3 -13.30 -52.96 -23.46
C ILE A 3 -14.20 -52.19 -22.50
N THR A 4 -13.94 -52.36 -21.19
CA THR A 4 -14.58 -51.57 -20.13
C THR A 4 -13.90 -50.21 -20.02
N SER A 5 -14.64 -49.15 -20.32
CA SER A 5 -14.26 -47.75 -20.04
C SER A 5 -14.31 -47.45 -18.54
N PRO A 6 -13.31 -46.76 -17.95
CA PRO A 6 -13.38 -46.36 -16.55
C PRO A 6 -14.35 -45.19 -16.38
N SER A 7 -15.27 -45.34 -15.43
CA SER A 7 -16.24 -44.33 -15.01
C SER A 7 -15.52 -43.05 -14.56
N ARG A 8 -15.80 -41.93 -15.25
CA ARG A 8 -15.47 -40.59 -14.76
C ARG A 8 -16.29 -40.34 -13.50
N GLY A 9 -15.64 -40.38 -12.33
CA GLY A 9 -16.22 -39.88 -11.10
C GLY A 9 -16.54 -38.39 -11.27
N SER A 10 -17.82 -38.08 -11.40
CA SER A 10 -18.34 -36.72 -11.34
C SER A 10 -18.19 -36.22 -9.90
N GLY A 11 -17.11 -35.49 -9.62
CA GLY A 11 -17.01 -34.69 -8.41
C GLY A 11 -18.07 -33.60 -8.45
N SER A 12 -19.20 -33.81 -7.78
CA SER A 12 -20.21 -32.80 -7.56
C SER A 12 -19.57 -31.55 -6.93
N PRO A 13 -19.91 -30.33 -7.38
CA PRO A 13 -19.45 -29.12 -6.70
C PRO A 13 -20.04 -29.15 -5.28
N VAL A 14 -19.17 -29.26 -4.28
CA VAL A 14 -19.55 -29.13 -2.87
C VAL A 14 -20.26 -27.78 -2.73
N ALA A 15 -21.56 -27.82 -2.48
CA ALA A 15 -22.38 -26.64 -2.27
C ALA A 15 -21.75 -25.81 -1.15
N ALA A 16 -21.29 -24.60 -1.47
CA ALA A 16 -20.81 -23.65 -0.50
C ALA A 16 -22.01 -23.15 0.32
N GLY A 17 -22.24 -23.75 1.49
CA GLY A 17 -23.32 -23.33 2.36
C GLY A 17 -23.30 -24.05 3.71
N ARG A 18 -22.94 -23.30 4.76
CA ARG A 18 -23.11 -23.58 6.20
C ARG A 18 -22.17 -24.60 6.89
N ASP A 19 -21.65 -25.63 6.24
CA ASP A 19 -20.91 -26.72 6.96
C ASP A 19 -19.37 -26.63 6.97
N VAL A 20 -18.78 -25.60 6.34
CA VAL A 20 -17.34 -25.54 6.05
C VAL A 20 -16.52 -24.88 7.16
N GLY A 21 -17.11 -24.41 8.26
CA GLY A 21 -16.40 -23.63 9.29
C GLY A 21 -16.02 -22.21 8.82
N SER A 22 -15.70 -21.34 9.78
CA SER A 22 -15.49 -19.90 9.56
C SER A 22 -14.17 -19.36 10.13
N ILE A 23 -13.26 -20.23 10.59
CA ILE A 23 -12.01 -19.78 11.22
C ILE A 23 -11.13 -19.02 10.22
N ARG A 24 -11.12 -19.41 8.94
CA ARG A 24 -10.38 -18.66 7.90
C ARG A 24 -10.78 -17.18 7.82
N TRP A 25 -12.04 -16.86 8.08
CA TRP A 25 -12.52 -15.48 8.11
C TRP A 25 -12.11 -14.74 9.39
N VAL A 26 -11.96 -15.42 10.52
CA VAL A 26 -11.36 -14.83 11.73
C VAL A 26 -9.91 -14.42 11.45
N ILE A 27 -9.15 -15.27 10.76
CA ILE A 27 -7.78 -14.95 10.35
C ILE A 27 -7.76 -13.78 9.37
N CYS A 28 -8.66 -13.75 8.39
CA CYS A 28 -8.81 -12.61 7.48
C CYS A 28 -9.11 -11.30 8.23
N SER A 29 -9.95 -11.33 9.25
CA SER A 29 -10.21 -10.16 10.12
C SER A 29 -8.97 -9.71 10.87
N LEU A 30 -8.11 -10.63 11.33
CA LEU A 30 -6.82 -10.26 11.93
C LEU A 30 -5.91 -9.54 10.92
N LEU A 31 -5.84 -10.02 9.68
CA LEU A 31 -5.06 -9.35 8.60
C LEU A 31 -5.62 -7.97 8.26
N PHE A 32 -6.95 -7.84 8.22
CA PHE A 32 -7.64 -6.57 8.03
C PHE A 32 -7.30 -5.57 9.14
N LEU A 33 -7.35 -5.99 10.41
CA LEU A 33 -6.98 -5.16 11.55
C LEU A 33 -5.51 -4.76 11.49
N ALA A 34 -4.59 -5.69 11.21
CA ALA A 34 -3.17 -5.37 11.04
C ALA A 34 -2.96 -4.32 9.93
N THR A 35 -3.61 -4.50 8.79
CA THR A 35 -3.49 -3.55 7.67
C THR A 35 -4.11 -2.18 8.00
N THR A 36 -5.15 -2.16 8.82
CA THR A 36 -5.74 -0.92 9.36
C THR A 36 -4.74 -0.17 10.24
N ILE A 37 -4.18 -0.85 11.24
CA ILE A 37 -3.17 -0.24 12.15
C ILE A 37 -1.96 0.25 11.33
N ASN A 38 -1.53 -0.53 10.32
CA ASN A 38 -0.43 -0.17 9.44
C ASN A 38 -0.64 1.18 8.74
N TYR A 39 -1.86 1.41 8.23
CA TYR A 39 -2.20 2.68 7.60
C TYR A 39 -2.45 3.81 8.59
N VAL A 40 -2.86 3.49 9.82
CA VAL A 40 -2.94 4.47 10.89
C VAL A 40 -1.55 5.05 11.16
N ASP A 41 -0.58 4.21 11.53
CA ASP A 41 0.78 4.64 11.90
C ASP A 41 1.47 5.40 10.76
N ARG A 42 1.24 4.98 9.52
CA ARG A 42 1.76 5.65 8.34
C ARG A 42 1.31 7.11 8.25
N GLN A 43 0.05 7.42 8.54
CA GLN A 43 -0.50 8.76 8.34
C GLN A 43 -0.22 9.73 9.50
N VAL A 44 0.07 9.24 10.70
CA VAL A 44 0.28 10.09 11.90
C VAL A 44 1.27 11.23 11.63
N ILE A 45 2.42 10.94 11.00
CA ILE A 45 3.46 11.94 10.73
C ILE A 45 3.00 13.04 9.75
N GLY A 46 2.12 12.72 8.80
CA GLY A 46 1.56 13.69 7.85
C GLY A 46 0.60 14.66 8.53
N LEU A 47 -0.26 14.14 9.42
CA LEU A 47 -1.18 14.97 10.20
C LEU A 47 -0.45 15.87 11.19
N LEU A 48 0.63 15.36 11.81
CA LEU A 48 1.39 16.11 12.81
C LEU A 48 2.46 17.02 12.21
N LYS A 49 2.64 17.01 10.88
CA LYS A 49 3.66 17.85 10.23
C LYS A 49 3.58 19.32 10.67
N PRO A 50 2.42 20.02 10.63
CA PRO A 50 2.37 21.42 11.03
C PRO A 50 2.78 21.64 12.49
N THR A 51 2.32 20.76 13.39
CA THR A 51 2.65 20.80 14.83
C THR A 51 4.14 20.58 15.07
N LEU A 52 4.73 19.58 14.43
CA LEU A 52 6.15 19.24 14.60
C LEU A 52 7.07 20.29 13.98
N GLN A 53 6.70 20.85 12.82
CA GLN A 53 7.43 21.96 12.19
C GLN A 53 7.42 23.20 13.09
N GLN A 54 6.28 23.56 13.66
CA GLN A 54 6.18 24.70 14.58
C GLN A 54 7.01 24.48 15.86
N GLN A 55 6.99 23.27 16.42
CA GLN A 55 7.71 22.97 17.66
C GLN A 55 9.24 22.88 17.46
N PHE A 56 9.69 22.26 16.38
CA PHE A 56 11.11 21.95 16.18
C PHE A 56 11.81 22.81 15.13
N GLY A 57 11.09 23.71 14.46
CA GLY A 57 11.63 24.55 13.40
C GLY A 57 12.05 23.78 12.16
N TRP A 58 11.42 22.64 11.87
CA TRP A 58 11.75 21.82 10.71
C TRP A 58 11.41 22.53 9.40
N THR A 59 12.35 22.48 8.46
CA THR A 59 12.12 22.91 7.08
C THR A 59 11.26 21.90 6.31
N GLU A 60 10.80 22.26 5.11
CA GLU A 60 10.12 21.32 4.22
C GLU A 60 11.04 20.19 3.76
N VAL A 61 12.35 20.49 3.66
CA VAL A 61 13.38 19.51 3.28
C VAL A 61 13.62 18.50 4.40
N ASP A 62 13.67 18.95 5.65
CA ASP A 62 13.78 18.07 6.82
C ASP A 62 12.60 17.08 6.88
N TYR A 63 11.37 17.59 6.72
CA TYR A 63 10.19 16.74 6.67
C TYR A 63 10.26 15.73 5.51
N ALA A 64 10.68 16.18 4.32
CA ALA A 64 10.85 15.30 3.18
C ALA A 64 11.90 14.21 3.41
N ASP A 65 12.99 14.50 4.12
CA ASP A 65 14.02 13.50 4.47
C ASP A 65 13.51 12.45 5.46
N ILE A 66 12.68 12.87 6.42
CA ILE A 66 11.99 11.95 7.35
C ILE A 66 11.04 11.01 6.58
N VAL A 67 10.30 11.52 5.59
CA VAL A 67 9.43 10.69 4.74
C VAL A 67 10.24 9.78 3.83
N PHE A 68 11.32 10.29 3.23
CA PHE A 68 12.22 9.54 2.37
C PHE A 68 12.83 8.34 3.11
N ALA A 69 13.29 8.54 4.34
CA ALA A 69 13.89 7.47 5.16
C ALA A 69 12.93 6.29 5.38
N PHE A 70 11.65 6.58 5.66
CA PHE A 70 10.60 5.55 5.75
C PHE A 70 10.43 4.81 4.43
N GLN A 71 10.32 5.53 3.30
CA GLN A 71 10.09 4.91 1.99
C GLN A 71 11.28 4.06 1.53
N LEU A 72 12.51 4.52 1.80
CA LEU A 72 13.74 3.77 1.55
C LEU A 72 13.74 2.46 2.34
N ALA A 73 13.47 2.53 3.64
CA ALA A 73 13.41 1.35 4.50
C ALA A 73 12.30 0.39 4.08
N TYR A 74 11.15 0.93 3.69
CA TYR A 74 10.02 0.15 3.19
C TYR A 74 10.37 -0.59 1.89
N ALA A 75 11.06 0.07 0.96
CA ALA A 75 11.54 -0.54 -0.29
C ALA A 75 12.51 -1.70 -0.02
N ILE A 76 13.49 -1.49 0.87
CA ILE A 76 14.44 -2.52 1.31
C ILE A 76 13.67 -3.67 1.98
N GLY A 77 12.76 -3.34 2.89
CA GLY A 77 11.93 -4.29 3.63
C GLY A 77 11.08 -5.16 2.72
N LEU A 78 10.48 -4.63 1.65
CA LEU A 78 9.67 -5.42 0.71
C LEU A 78 10.50 -6.52 0.03
N VAL A 79 11.77 -6.25 -0.28
CA VAL A 79 12.69 -7.21 -0.88
C VAL A 79 13.09 -8.30 0.12
N LEU A 80 13.27 -7.94 1.39
CA LEU A 80 13.78 -8.85 2.42
C LEU A 80 12.69 -9.65 3.14
N ALA A 81 11.58 -9.00 3.49
CA ALA A 81 10.56 -9.52 4.39
C ALA A 81 9.94 -10.83 3.90
N GLY A 82 9.65 -10.96 2.60
CA GLY A 82 9.12 -12.20 2.04
C GLY A 82 10.05 -13.39 2.27
N ARG A 83 11.37 -13.21 2.09
CA ARG A 83 12.36 -14.28 2.31
C ARG A 83 12.50 -14.63 3.80
N VAL A 84 12.43 -13.63 4.67
CA VAL A 84 12.49 -13.84 6.12
C VAL A 84 11.28 -14.62 6.59
N ILE A 85 10.06 -14.19 6.22
CA ILE A 85 8.79 -14.86 6.54
C ILE A 85 8.74 -16.28 5.95
N ASP A 86 9.35 -16.50 4.80
CA ASP A 86 9.51 -17.84 4.22
C ASP A 86 10.39 -18.76 5.08
N ARG A 87 11.46 -18.25 5.67
CA ARG A 87 12.39 -19.06 6.49
C ARG A 87 11.88 -19.34 7.89
N ILE A 88 11.33 -18.33 8.57
CA ILE A 88 10.95 -18.45 9.99
C ILE A 88 9.46 -18.75 10.20
N GLY A 89 8.70 -18.83 9.10
CA GLY A 89 7.26 -19.14 9.10
C GLY A 89 6.37 -17.92 9.34
N THR A 90 5.13 -18.01 8.87
CA THR A 90 4.17 -16.90 8.83
C THR A 90 3.79 -16.38 10.21
N LYS A 91 3.63 -17.27 11.20
CA LYS A 91 3.27 -16.91 12.58
C LYS A 91 4.32 -15.99 13.21
N LEU A 92 5.57 -16.45 13.27
CA LEU A 92 6.66 -15.71 13.89
C LEU A 92 7.10 -14.53 13.02
N GLY A 93 7.20 -14.73 11.71
CA GLY A 93 7.62 -13.68 10.77
C GLY A 93 6.71 -12.46 10.78
N PHE A 94 5.39 -12.66 10.80
CA PHE A 94 4.47 -11.53 10.88
C PHE A 94 4.51 -10.87 12.27
N ALA A 95 4.59 -11.67 13.35
CA ALA A 95 4.69 -11.15 14.71
C ALA A 95 5.94 -10.27 14.90
N LEU A 96 7.10 -10.68 14.38
CA LEU A 96 8.34 -9.88 14.48
C LEU A 96 8.28 -8.61 13.65
N ALA A 97 7.73 -8.66 12.44
CA ALA A 97 7.56 -7.47 11.60
C ALA A 97 6.67 -6.44 12.29
N LEU A 98 5.55 -6.89 12.85
CA LEU A 98 4.58 -6.03 13.53
C LEU A 98 5.10 -5.55 14.88
N LEU A 99 5.88 -6.36 15.62
CA LEU A 99 6.60 -5.92 16.82
C LEU A 99 7.58 -4.79 16.50
N LEU A 100 8.43 -4.97 15.47
CA LEU A 100 9.39 -3.95 15.05
C LEU A 100 8.69 -2.65 14.69
N TRP A 101 7.66 -2.72 13.85
CA TRP A 101 6.89 -1.55 13.47
C TRP A 101 6.23 -0.91 14.70
N SER A 102 5.54 -1.67 15.54
CA SER A 102 4.80 -1.12 16.70
C SER A 102 5.73 -0.44 17.70
N VAL A 103 6.88 -1.06 17.99
CA VAL A 103 7.91 -0.46 18.84
C VAL A 103 8.48 0.80 18.20
N ALA A 104 8.74 0.79 16.88
CA ALA A 104 9.20 1.98 16.17
C ALA A 104 8.16 3.10 16.18
N ALA A 105 6.87 2.79 16.02
CA ALA A 105 5.77 3.74 16.11
C ALA A 105 5.74 4.40 17.50
N VAL A 106 5.75 3.61 18.58
CA VAL A 106 5.84 4.10 19.96
C VAL A 106 7.10 4.95 20.17
N ALA A 107 8.25 4.52 19.63
CA ALA A 107 9.52 5.22 19.76
C ALA A 107 9.55 6.65 19.17
N HIS A 108 8.61 7.01 18.29
CA HIS A 108 8.50 8.38 17.78
C HIS A 108 8.25 9.40 18.91
N ALA A 109 7.54 9.01 19.97
CA ALA A 109 7.33 9.86 21.14
C ALA A 109 8.63 10.26 21.85
N TRP A 110 9.71 9.48 21.65
CA TRP A 110 11.04 9.73 22.19
C TRP A 110 12.08 10.04 21.10
N ALA A 111 11.65 10.36 19.88
CA ALA A 111 12.56 10.62 18.76
C ALA A 111 13.62 11.69 19.10
N THR A 112 13.24 12.75 19.81
CA THR A 112 14.18 13.82 20.21
C THR A 112 15.27 13.33 21.18
N ALA A 113 15.00 12.30 21.99
CA ALA A 113 15.98 11.66 22.86
C ALA A 113 16.84 10.62 22.11
N ILE A 114 16.32 10.04 21.04
CA ILE A 114 17.05 9.10 20.16
C ILE A 114 18.06 9.85 19.28
N GLY A 115 17.71 11.05 18.82
CA GLY A 115 18.55 11.87 17.95
C GLY A 115 20.02 12.00 18.36
N PRO A 116 20.31 12.43 19.61
CA PRO A 116 21.69 12.57 20.10
C PRO A 116 22.52 11.29 20.03
N ILE A 117 21.89 10.11 20.19
CA ILE A 117 22.57 8.81 20.13
C ILE A 117 23.13 8.55 18.73
N PHE A 118 22.40 8.96 17.70
CA PHE A 118 22.77 8.76 16.29
C PHE A 118 23.46 9.96 15.65
N ALA A 119 23.49 11.12 16.32
CA ALA A 119 24.15 12.33 15.80
C ALA A 119 25.62 12.12 15.37
N PRO A 120 26.46 11.37 16.11
CA PRO A 120 27.84 11.09 15.67
C PRO A 120 27.91 10.33 14.35
N LEU A 121 26.97 9.40 14.09
CA LEU A 121 26.92 8.63 12.85
C LEU A 121 26.57 9.54 11.66
N PHE A 122 25.60 10.43 11.82
CA PHE A 122 25.23 11.38 10.77
C PHE A 122 26.37 12.36 10.47
N ALA A 123 27.03 12.87 11.52
CA ALA A 123 28.21 13.73 11.38
C ALA A 123 29.36 13.02 10.64
N ALA A 124 29.61 11.73 10.93
CA ALA A 124 30.66 10.95 10.28
C ALA A 124 30.44 10.78 8.76
N VAL A 125 29.18 10.82 8.31
CA VAL A 125 28.81 10.74 6.88
C VAL A 125 28.61 12.14 6.26
N GLY A 126 28.93 13.21 7.01
CA GLY A 126 28.83 14.59 6.53
C GLY A 126 27.40 15.12 6.41
N LEU A 127 26.43 14.48 7.08
CA LEU A 127 25.03 14.90 7.08
C LEU A 127 24.73 15.76 8.32
N ALA A 128 24.41 17.03 8.10
CA ALA A 128 24.06 17.97 9.16
C ALA A 128 22.54 18.10 9.28
N TYR A 129 21.99 17.56 10.36
CA TYR A 129 20.57 17.65 10.72
C TYR A 129 20.43 18.01 12.20
N SER A 130 19.29 18.59 12.57
CA SER A 130 18.97 18.76 13.99
C SER A 130 18.72 17.41 14.66
N VAL A 131 18.94 17.32 15.97
CA VAL A 131 18.74 16.06 16.72
C VAL A 131 17.31 15.53 16.62
N SER A 132 16.30 16.41 16.53
CA SER A 132 14.92 15.99 16.32
C SER A 132 14.73 15.34 14.95
N VAL A 133 15.27 15.91 13.88
CA VAL A 133 15.20 15.33 12.53
C VAL A 133 15.90 13.97 12.48
N ILE A 134 17.11 13.86 13.03
CA ILE A 134 17.86 12.59 13.10
C ILE A 134 17.04 11.52 13.82
N GLY A 135 16.49 11.87 14.98
CA GLY A 135 15.63 10.99 15.77
C GLY A 135 14.46 10.45 14.96
N PHE A 136 13.74 11.34 14.29
CA PHE A 136 12.59 10.98 13.44
C PHE A 136 13.01 10.17 12.22
N ILE A 137 14.12 10.46 11.56
CA ILE A 137 14.67 9.65 10.45
C ILE A 137 14.90 8.21 10.92
N VAL A 138 15.55 8.01 12.07
CA VAL A 138 15.87 6.67 12.60
C VAL A 138 14.60 5.87 12.89
N VAL A 139 13.65 6.44 13.65
CA VAL A 139 12.41 5.72 13.99
C VAL A 139 11.52 5.48 12.77
N ARG A 140 11.51 6.41 11.80
CA ARG A 140 10.79 6.25 10.53
C ARG A 140 11.40 5.19 9.64
N PHE A 141 12.72 5.07 9.62
CA PHE A 141 13.42 4.00 8.94
C PHE A 141 13.04 2.64 9.55
N LEU A 142 13.10 2.50 10.89
CA LEU A 142 12.71 1.25 11.57
C LEU A 142 11.24 0.90 11.33
N LEU A 143 10.36 1.89 11.38
CA LEU A 143 8.94 1.75 11.08
C LEU A 143 8.74 1.23 9.66
N GLY A 144 9.36 1.86 8.65
CA GLY A 144 9.27 1.45 7.25
C GLY A 144 9.76 0.01 7.03
N LEU A 145 10.85 -0.38 7.70
CA LEU A 145 11.38 -1.74 7.62
C LEU A 145 10.40 -2.79 8.18
N GLY A 146 9.76 -2.50 9.33
CA GLY A 146 8.76 -3.37 9.94
C GLY A 146 7.46 -3.44 9.13
N GLU A 147 6.93 -2.29 8.72
CA GLU A 147 5.68 -2.18 7.96
C GLU A 147 5.73 -2.91 6.61
N ALA A 148 6.92 -3.03 6.00
CA ALA A 148 7.08 -3.73 4.74
C ALA A 148 6.73 -5.23 4.82
N GLY A 149 6.73 -5.81 6.02
CA GLY A 149 6.30 -7.19 6.25
C GLY A 149 4.80 -7.42 6.13
N ASN A 150 3.95 -6.39 6.25
CA ASN A 150 2.50 -6.53 6.34
C ASN A 150 1.89 -7.22 5.10
N PHE A 151 2.19 -6.72 3.90
CA PHE A 151 1.62 -7.27 2.67
C PHE A 151 2.15 -8.67 2.33
N PRO A 152 3.47 -8.94 2.36
CA PRO A 152 3.99 -10.29 2.15
C PRO A 152 3.41 -11.32 3.14
N ALA A 153 3.32 -10.96 4.42
CA ALA A 153 2.73 -11.83 5.45
C ALA A 153 1.25 -12.11 5.17
N SER A 154 0.46 -11.06 4.89
CA SER A 154 -0.98 -11.17 4.67
C SER A 154 -1.31 -12.02 3.44
N ILE A 155 -0.59 -11.81 2.32
CA ILE A 155 -0.78 -12.60 1.11
C ILE A 155 -0.41 -14.07 1.33
N LYS A 156 0.69 -14.33 2.07
CA LYS A 156 1.09 -15.69 2.41
C LYS A 156 0.06 -16.36 3.33
N THR A 157 -0.42 -15.67 4.35
CA THR A 157 -1.49 -16.17 5.21
C THR A 157 -2.75 -16.52 4.40
N ILE A 158 -3.15 -15.68 3.45
CA ILE A 158 -4.31 -15.97 2.58
C ILE A 158 -4.04 -17.19 1.70
N ALA A 159 -2.82 -17.33 1.18
CA ALA A 159 -2.46 -18.51 0.40
C ALA A 159 -2.52 -19.80 1.25
N GLU A 160 -2.14 -19.73 2.53
CA GLU A 160 -2.25 -20.84 3.48
C GLU A 160 -3.69 -21.15 3.88
N TRP A 161 -4.54 -20.13 4.07
CA TRP A 161 -5.86 -20.26 4.71
C TRP A 161 -7.06 -20.29 3.77
N PHE A 162 -6.91 -19.95 2.49
CA PHE A 162 -8.03 -19.84 1.56
C PHE A 162 -7.79 -20.63 0.26
N PRO A 163 -8.82 -21.32 -0.24
CA PRO A 163 -8.79 -21.87 -1.59
C PRO A 163 -8.71 -20.75 -2.62
N LYS A 164 -8.10 -21.02 -3.78
CA LYS A 164 -7.86 -20.10 -4.91
C LYS A 164 -9.11 -19.30 -5.29
N ARG A 165 -10.29 -19.92 -5.25
CA ARG A 165 -11.58 -19.27 -5.53
C ARG A 165 -11.95 -18.15 -4.55
N GLU A 166 -11.50 -18.20 -3.30
CA GLU A 166 -11.80 -17.19 -2.26
C GLU A 166 -10.65 -16.21 -2.02
N ARG A 167 -9.43 -16.50 -2.48
CA ARG A 167 -8.24 -15.66 -2.21
C ARG A 167 -8.40 -14.21 -2.67
N ALA A 168 -9.03 -13.98 -3.82
CA ALA A 168 -9.26 -12.63 -4.33
C ALA A 168 -10.19 -11.83 -3.41
N LEU A 169 -11.26 -12.46 -2.90
CA LEU A 169 -12.18 -11.83 -1.95
C LEU A 169 -11.47 -11.55 -0.62
N ALA A 170 -10.78 -12.55 -0.06
CA ALA A 170 -10.02 -12.38 1.18
C ALA A 170 -8.96 -11.28 1.05
N THR A 171 -8.31 -11.18 -0.12
CA THR A 171 -7.35 -10.12 -0.43
C THR A 171 -8.00 -8.75 -0.48
N GLY A 172 -9.16 -8.63 -1.13
CA GLY A 172 -9.95 -7.41 -1.14
C GLY A 172 -10.36 -6.96 0.26
N ILE A 173 -10.81 -7.89 1.11
CA ILE A 173 -11.23 -7.59 2.48
C ILE A 173 -10.05 -7.07 3.30
N PHE A 174 -8.92 -7.79 3.42
CA PHE A 174 -7.84 -7.27 4.26
C PHE A 174 -7.26 -5.96 3.73
N ASN A 175 -7.15 -5.82 2.40
CA ASN A 175 -6.64 -4.62 1.78
C ASN A 175 -7.57 -3.42 1.98
N SER A 176 -8.88 -3.62 2.15
CA SER A 176 -9.81 -2.53 2.52
C SER A 176 -9.47 -1.89 3.87
N GLY A 177 -8.73 -2.59 4.74
CA GLY A 177 -8.19 -2.04 5.99
C GLY A 177 -7.32 -0.81 5.76
N THR A 178 -6.66 -0.67 4.61
CA THR A 178 -5.87 0.51 4.25
C THR A 178 -6.71 1.80 4.25
N ASN A 179 -7.91 1.74 3.68
CA ASN A 179 -8.83 2.88 3.61
C ASN A 179 -9.46 3.15 4.99
N ILE A 180 -9.77 2.10 5.75
CA ILE A 180 -10.29 2.26 7.11
C ILE A 180 -9.23 2.92 8.01
N GLY A 181 -7.98 2.51 7.91
CA GLY A 181 -6.88 3.16 8.64
C GLY A 181 -6.79 4.65 8.29
N ALA A 182 -6.86 4.98 6.99
CA ALA A 182 -6.86 6.36 6.51
C ALA A 182 -8.03 7.23 7.01
N ILE A 183 -9.15 6.63 7.36
CA ILE A 183 -10.35 7.29 7.90
C ILE A 183 -10.26 7.42 9.42
N VAL A 184 -9.74 6.40 10.10
CA VAL A 184 -9.62 6.37 11.57
C VAL A 184 -8.54 7.34 12.06
N THR A 185 -7.42 7.46 11.35
CA THR A 185 -6.32 8.36 11.76
C THR A 185 -6.78 9.79 12.03
N PRO A 186 -7.45 10.49 11.10
CA PRO A 186 -7.83 11.87 11.32
C PRO A 186 -9.01 12.04 12.30
N LEU A 187 -9.66 10.96 12.74
CA LEU A 187 -10.62 11.01 13.85
C LEU A 187 -9.94 10.94 15.21
N VAL A 188 -8.88 10.14 15.33
CA VAL A 188 -8.24 9.81 16.61
C VAL A 188 -7.02 10.70 16.89
N VAL A 189 -6.16 10.91 15.90
CA VAL A 189 -4.87 11.61 16.08
C VAL A 189 -5.05 13.08 16.51
N PRO A 190 -5.94 13.89 15.90
CA PRO A 190 -6.21 15.24 16.38
C PRO A 190 -6.65 15.31 17.84
N TRP A 191 -7.56 14.43 18.23
CA TRP A 191 -8.09 14.38 19.59
C TRP A 191 -7.01 14.03 20.62
N LEU A 192 -6.18 13.01 20.34
CA LEU A 192 -5.05 12.63 21.17
C LEU A 192 -4.04 13.77 21.30
N THR A 193 -3.69 14.39 20.17
CA THR A 193 -2.69 15.46 20.11
C THR A 193 -3.12 16.68 20.91
N TYR A 194 -4.40 17.07 20.81
CA TYR A 194 -4.93 18.22 21.54
C TYR A 194 -5.05 17.95 23.05
N THR A 195 -5.43 16.73 23.44
CA THR A 195 -5.71 16.39 24.84
C THR A 195 -4.43 16.02 25.62
N TYR A 196 -3.49 15.33 24.98
CA TYR A 196 -2.33 14.71 25.63
C TYR A 196 -1.00 15.06 24.97
N GLY A 197 -1.00 15.89 23.93
CA GLY A 197 0.19 16.23 23.14
C GLY A 197 0.49 15.23 22.03
N TRP A 198 1.31 15.67 21.06
CA TRP A 198 1.70 14.85 19.91
C TRP A 198 2.40 13.53 20.26
N PRO A 199 3.18 13.38 21.36
CA PRO A 199 3.80 12.10 21.67
C PRO A 199 2.76 11.02 21.95
N ALA A 200 1.64 11.38 22.59
CA ALA A 200 0.56 10.46 22.91
C ALA A 200 -0.10 9.87 21.66
N ALA A 201 -0.15 10.61 20.54
CA ALA A 201 -0.64 10.09 19.27
C ALA A 201 0.20 8.90 18.78
N PHE A 202 1.53 9.04 18.79
CA PHE A 202 2.43 7.95 18.40
C PHE A 202 2.42 6.76 19.37
N VAL A 203 2.34 7.03 20.68
CA VAL A 203 2.23 5.96 21.69
C VAL A 203 0.94 5.18 21.51
N ALA A 204 -0.19 5.87 21.34
CA ALA A 204 -1.49 5.22 21.21
C ALA A 204 -1.59 4.38 19.93
N THR A 205 -1.18 4.91 18.78
CA THR A 205 -1.27 4.17 17.52
C THR A 205 -0.30 2.99 17.49
N GLY A 206 0.92 3.16 17.97
CA GLY A 206 1.87 2.06 18.10
C GLY A 206 1.44 0.98 19.11
N ALA A 207 0.77 1.37 20.20
CA ALA A 207 0.23 0.42 21.18
C ALA A 207 -0.86 -0.48 20.59
N LEU A 208 -1.65 -0.01 19.60
CA LEU A 208 -2.65 -0.84 18.92
C LEU A 208 -2.00 -2.06 18.25
N GLY A 209 -0.82 -1.88 17.66
CA GLY A 209 -0.06 -2.98 17.07
C GLY A 209 0.42 -3.98 18.12
N LEU A 210 0.91 -3.50 19.27
CA LEU A 210 1.29 -4.37 20.39
C LEU A 210 0.09 -5.16 20.94
N LEU A 211 -1.07 -4.53 21.07
CA LEU A 211 -2.31 -5.19 21.46
C LEU A 211 -2.75 -6.23 20.43
N TRP A 212 -2.58 -5.94 19.14
CA TRP A 212 -2.86 -6.91 18.08
C TRP A 212 -1.97 -8.15 18.17
N LEU A 213 -0.70 -8.03 18.61
CA LEU A 213 0.17 -9.20 18.83
C LEU A 213 -0.40 -10.15 19.89
N LEU A 214 -1.06 -9.63 20.92
CA LEU A 214 -1.74 -10.44 21.95
C LEU A 214 -2.90 -11.23 21.37
N LEU A 215 -3.50 -10.76 20.27
CA LEU A 215 -4.53 -11.49 19.53
C LEU A 215 -3.89 -12.50 18.56
N TRP A 216 -2.90 -12.08 17.79
CA TRP A 216 -2.26 -12.90 16.76
C TRP A 216 -1.58 -14.14 17.31
N TRP A 217 -0.83 -14.00 18.41
CA TRP A 217 -0.04 -15.11 18.94
C TRP A 217 -0.89 -16.33 19.34
N PRO A 218 -1.99 -16.20 20.10
CA PRO A 218 -2.85 -17.33 20.42
C PRO A 218 -3.80 -17.72 19.28
N LEU A 219 -4.28 -16.77 18.46
CA LEU A 219 -5.30 -17.04 17.44
C LEU A 219 -4.73 -17.55 16.11
N TYR A 220 -3.46 -17.32 15.81
CA TYR A 220 -2.87 -17.77 14.55
C TYR A 220 -2.06 -19.06 14.70
N ASN A 221 -2.28 -19.98 13.76
CA ASN A 221 -1.38 -21.07 13.42
C ASN A 221 -1.57 -21.42 11.93
N THR A 222 -0.76 -22.32 11.36
CA THR A 222 -1.10 -22.87 10.03
C THR A 222 -2.38 -23.70 10.14
N PRO A 223 -3.22 -23.80 9.09
CA PRO A 223 -4.50 -24.51 9.17
C PRO A 223 -4.37 -25.95 9.71
N THR A 224 -3.29 -26.65 9.32
CA THR A 224 -2.97 -28.01 9.77
C THR A 224 -2.63 -28.14 11.25
N LYS A 225 -2.20 -27.05 11.90
CA LYS A 225 -1.82 -27.00 13.32
C LYS A 225 -2.82 -26.22 14.17
N HIS A 226 -3.92 -25.77 13.57
CA HIS A 226 -4.86 -24.89 14.23
C HIS A 226 -5.93 -25.70 14.98
N SER A 227 -5.98 -25.59 16.31
CA SER A 227 -6.83 -26.43 17.17
C SER A 227 -8.33 -26.26 16.95
N ARG A 228 -8.78 -25.11 16.45
CA ARG A 228 -10.22 -24.83 16.20
C ARG A 228 -10.68 -25.09 14.76
N VAL A 229 -9.78 -25.50 13.86
CA VAL A 229 -10.15 -25.81 12.47
C VAL A 229 -10.70 -27.23 12.41
N GLY A 230 -11.97 -27.37 12.02
CA GLY A 230 -12.60 -28.68 11.85
C GLY A 230 -12.14 -29.41 10.57
N PRO A 231 -12.33 -30.73 10.47
CA PRO A 231 -11.91 -31.51 9.30
C PRO A 231 -12.53 -31.03 7.98
N ALA A 232 -13.80 -30.61 8.00
CA ALA A 232 -14.49 -30.07 6.83
C ALA A 232 -13.89 -28.75 6.34
N GLU A 233 -13.51 -27.86 7.26
CA GLU A 233 -12.84 -26.60 6.91
C GLU A 233 -11.46 -26.86 6.34
N LEU A 234 -10.68 -27.75 6.95
CA LEU A 234 -9.34 -28.10 6.47
C LEU A 234 -9.39 -28.71 5.06
N ALA A 235 -10.30 -29.64 4.81
CA ALA A 235 -10.50 -30.25 3.49
C ALA A 235 -10.89 -29.19 2.44
N TYR A 236 -11.69 -28.20 2.82
CA TYR A 236 -12.05 -27.10 1.93
C TYR A 236 -10.87 -26.17 1.61
N ILE A 237 -10.06 -25.82 2.62
CA ILE A 237 -8.83 -25.02 2.44
C ILE A 237 -7.86 -25.74 1.47
N GLN A 238 -7.74 -27.06 1.60
CA GLN A 238 -6.85 -27.89 0.80
C GLN A 238 -7.48 -28.41 -0.51
N SER A 239 -8.67 -27.90 -0.89
CA SER A 239 -9.39 -28.41 -2.06
C SER A 239 -8.74 -28.08 -3.41
N ASP A 240 -7.79 -27.14 -3.44
CA ASP A 240 -7.05 -26.77 -4.64
C ASP A 240 -5.71 -27.50 -4.75
N PRO A 241 -5.25 -27.83 -5.98
CA PRO A 241 -3.93 -28.42 -6.17
C PRO A 241 -2.83 -27.46 -5.69
N PRO A 242 -1.72 -28.01 -5.14
CA PRO A 242 -0.58 -27.23 -4.67
C PRO A 242 -0.13 -26.21 -5.73
N ASP A 243 0.23 -25.01 -5.28
CA ASP A 243 0.76 -24.00 -6.20
C ASP A 243 2.14 -24.44 -6.72
N PRO A 244 2.36 -24.47 -8.04
CA PRO A 244 3.66 -24.83 -8.58
C PRO A 244 4.72 -23.81 -8.14
N VAL A 245 5.83 -24.31 -7.59
CA VAL A 245 6.87 -23.52 -6.88
C VAL A 245 7.83 -22.81 -7.85
N VAL A 246 7.51 -22.71 -9.14
CA VAL A 246 8.43 -22.13 -10.13
C VAL A 246 8.52 -20.61 -9.95
N ARG A 247 9.52 -20.15 -9.20
CA ARG A 247 9.83 -18.73 -9.03
C ARG A 247 10.69 -18.26 -10.20
N VAL A 248 10.17 -17.34 -11.02
CA VAL A 248 10.95 -16.70 -12.07
C VAL A 248 11.77 -15.55 -11.46
N PRO A 249 13.10 -15.53 -11.53
CA PRO A 249 13.89 -14.42 -11.01
C PRO A 249 13.58 -13.14 -11.80
N TRP A 250 13.40 -12.00 -11.11
CA TRP A 250 13.08 -10.72 -11.75
C TRP A 250 14.17 -10.27 -12.74
N LEU A 251 15.42 -10.65 -12.51
CA LEU A 251 16.53 -10.42 -13.44
C LEU A 251 16.28 -11.02 -14.83
N ALA A 252 15.64 -12.19 -14.90
CA ALA A 252 15.28 -12.83 -16.17
C ALA A 252 14.15 -12.11 -16.91
N LEU A 253 13.43 -11.20 -16.24
CA LEU A 253 12.30 -10.45 -16.80
C LEU A 253 12.73 -9.08 -17.35
N MET A 254 13.92 -8.58 -17.02
CA MET A 254 14.42 -7.28 -17.49
C MET A 254 14.54 -7.12 -19.02
N PRO A 255 14.83 -8.17 -19.82
CA PRO A 255 14.85 -8.03 -21.28
C PRO A 255 13.48 -7.74 -21.91
N TYR A 256 12.38 -7.93 -21.18
CA TYR A 256 11.03 -7.81 -21.73
C TYR A 256 10.46 -6.40 -21.53
N ARG A 257 10.01 -5.78 -22.63
CA ARG A 257 9.35 -4.46 -22.61
C ARG A 257 8.11 -4.41 -21.72
N GLN A 258 7.40 -5.53 -21.58
CA GLN A 258 6.22 -5.67 -20.71
C GLN A 258 6.58 -5.46 -19.23
N THR A 259 7.78 -5.87 -18.82
CA THR A 259 8.28 -5.68 -17.44
C THR A 259 8.49 -4.20 -17.18
N TRP A 260 9.09 -3.48 -18.13
CA TRP A 260 9.32 -2.04 -18.04
C TRP A 260 8.03 -1.23 -18.14
N ALA A 261 7.05 -1.66 -18.95
CA ALA A 261 5.74 -1.02 -18.97
C ALA A 261 5.05 -1.06 -17.61
N PHE A 262 5.09 -2.21 -16.92
CA PHE A 262 4.57 -2.31 -15.56
C PHE A 262 5.39 -1.46 -14.56
N ALA A 263 6.72 -1.51 -14.65
CA ALA A 263 7.60 -0.72 -13.77
C ALA A 263 7.40 0.79 -13.93
N VAL A 264 7.32 1.30 -15.16
CA VAL A 264 7.02 2.71 -15.46
C VAL A 264 5.64 3.10 -14.96
N ALA A 265 4.64 2.22 -15.12
CA ALA A 265 3.30 2.46 -14.59
C ALA A 265 3.32 2.72 -13.08
N LYS A 266 4.06 1.90 -12.33
CA LYS A 266 4.24 2.03 -10.87
C LYS A 266 5.10 3.25 -10.52
N PHE A 267 6.27 3.40 -11.13
CA PHE A 267 7.19 4.52 -10.91
C PHE A 267 6.53 5.89 -11.12
N GLY A 268 5.71 6.03 -12.17
CA GLY A 268 5.09 7.30 -12.51
C GLY A 268 3.87 7.67 -11.65
N THR A 269 3.18 6.70 -11.06
CA THR A 269 1.86 6.94 -10.43
C THR A 269 1.78 6.59 -8.94
N ASP A 270 2.51 5.59 -8.45
CA ASP A 270 2.65 5.32 -7.01
C ASP A 270 3.15 6.54 -6.19
N PRO A 271 4.08 7.38 -6.69
CA PRO A 271 4.54 8.55 -5.93
C PRO A 271 3.39 9.50 -5.59
N ILE A 272 2.42 9.63 -6.48
CA ILE A 272 1.27 10.53 -6.27
C ILE A 272 0.36 10.01 -5.14
N TRP A 273 0.26 8.69 -4.95
CA TRP A 273 -0.46 8.14 -3.79
C TRP A 273 0.26 8.46 -2.48
N TRP A 274 1.59 8.35 -2.46
CA TRP A 274 2.38 8.77 -1.30
C TRP A 274 2.21 10.25 -0.99
N LEU A 275 2.10 11.08 -2.02
CA LEU A 275 1.78 12.50 -1.87
C LEU A 275 0.43 12.70 -1.16
N TYR A 276 -0.59 11.93 -1.55
CA TYR A 276 -1.90 12.00 -0.92
C TYR A 276 -1.86 11.66 0.56
N LEU A 277 -1.07 10.65 0.94
CA LEU A 277 -0.95 10.19 2.33
C LEU A 277 -0.19 11.17 3.23
N PHE A 278 0.88 11.79 2.73
CA PHE A 278 1.83 12.52 3.58
C PHE A 278 1.72 14.04 3.48
N TRP A 279 1.21 14.59 2.37
CA TRP A 279 1.18 16.05 2.15
C TRP A 279 -0.23 16.67 2.10
N ILE A 280 -1.30 15.89 1.92
CA ILE A 280 -2.67 16.47 1.89
C ILE A 280 -3.08 17.15 3.20
N PRO A 281 -2.79 16.59 4.39
CA PRO A 281 -2.99 17.30 5.65
C PRO A 281 -2.35 18.71 5.65
N ASP A 282 -1.09 18.78 5.25
CA ASP A 282 -0.31 20.03 5.20
C ASP A 282 -0.80 20.99 4.12
N PHE A 283 -1.22 20.47 2.97
CA PHE A 283 -1.85 21.25 1.91
C PHE A 283 -3.11 21.97 2.39
N LEU A 284 -4.02 21.23 3.04
CA LEU A 284 -5.26 21.79 3.57
C LEU A 284 -4.99 22.82 4.67
N TYR A 285 -4.01 22.55 5.53
CA TYR A 285 -3.57 23.48 6.56
C TYR A 285 -2.97 24.77 5.96
N LYS A 286 -1.98 24.68 5.08
CA LYS A 286 -1.27 25.86 4.54
C LYS A 286 -2.09 26.70 3.59
N THR A 287 -2.92 26.06 2.76
CA THR A 287 -3.65 26.75 1.69
C THR A 287 -4.99 27.30 2.19
N TYR A 288 -5.68 26.54 3.05
CA TYR A 288 -7.04 26.85 3.49
C TYR A 288 -7.15 27.13 4.99
N GLY A 289 -6.08 26.98 5.76
CA GLY A 289 -6.10 27.21 7.21
C GLY A 289 -6.89 26.14 7.97
N ILE A 290 -7.17 24.97 7.37
CA ILE A 290 -7.89 23.89 8.04
C ILE A 290 -7.01 23.34 9.14
N ASP A 291 -7.39 23.64 10.38
CA ASP A 291 -6.66 23.20 11.56
C ASP A 291 -6.82 21.68 11.79
N LEU A 292 -5.97 21.14 12.66
CA LEU A 292 -5.95 19.70 12.96
C LEU A 292 -7.31 19.17 13.43
N LYS A 293 -8.13 20.02 14.09
CA LYS A 293 -9.46 19.66 14.60
C LYS A 293 -10.50 19.49 13.48
N SER A 294 -10.40 20.32 12.44
CA SER A 294 -11.36 20.35 11.33
C SER A 294 -10.92 19.45 10.16
N LEU A 295 -9.72 18.89 10.22
CA LEU A 295 -9.12 18.07 9.17
C LEU A 295 -9.79 16.69 8.97
N ALA A 296 -10.55 16.22 9.98
CA ALA A 296 -11.20 14.91 9.97
C ALA A 296 -12.12 14.72 8.75
N LEU A 297 -13.12 15.57 8.61
CA LEU A 297 -14.16 15.39 7.59
C LEU A 297 -13.60 15.50 6.15
N PRO A 298 -12.75 16.48 5.80
CA PRO A 298 -12.08 16.53 4.50
C PRO A 298 -11.35 15.24 4.11
N LEU A 299 -10.53 14.70 5.01
CA LEU A 299 -9.75 13.49 4.73
C LEU A 299 -10.63 12.25 4.59
N ILE A 300 -11.67 12.12 5.43
CA ILE A 300 -12.65 11.03 5.32
C ILE A 300 -13.32 11.06 3.95
N VAL A 301 -13.77 12.24 3.48
CA VAL A 301 -14.39 12.37 2.15
C VAL A 301 -13.42 11.94 1.05
N ILE A 302 -12.17 12.39 1.10
CA ILE A 302 -11.13 12.04 0.11
C ILE A 302 -10.91 10.51 0.06
N TYR A 303 -10.74 9.85 1.20
CA TYR A 303 -10.45 8.41 1.24
C TYR A 303 -11.69 7.53 0.98
N GLN A 304 -12.89 8.04 1.26
CA GLN A 304 -14.12 7.38 0.84
C GLN A 304 -14.30 7.44 -0.68
N MET A 305 -14.02 8.59 -1.31
CA MET A 305 -13.97 8.69 -2.77
C MET A 305 -12.91 7.74 -3.35
N ALA A 306 -11.73 7.63 -2.71
CA ALA A 306 -10.69 6.66 -3.09
C ALA A 306 -11.21 5.21 -3.11
N THR A 307 -11.97 4.82 -2.08
CA THR A 307 -12.61 3.50 -1.98
C THR A 307 -13.59 3.25 -3.13
N VAL A 308 -14.46 4.21 -3.42
CA VAL A 308 -15.40 4.13 -4.55
C VAL A 308 -14.65 4.01 -5.88
N GLY A 309 -13.57 4.77 -6.07
CA GLY A 309 -12.73 4.72 -7.26
C GLY A 309 -12.04 3.37 -7.48
N SER A 310 -11.62 2.69 -6.40
CA SER A 310 -11.02 1.34 -6.47
C SER A 310 -11.99 0.32 -7.07
N VAL A 311 -13.22 0.28 -6.54
CA VAL A 311 -14.28 -0.62 -7.02
C VAL A 311 -14.71 -0.22 -8.43
N GLY A 312 -14.92 1.08 -8.65
CA GLY A 312 -15.37 1.64 -9.92
C GLY A 312 -14.38 1.39 -11.07
N GLY A 313 -13.08 1.57 -10.84
CA GLY A 313 -12.05 1.39 -11.88
C GLY A 313 -11.87 -0.07 -12.31
N GLY A 314 -11.98 -1.02 -11.37
CA GLY A 314 -12.02 -2.44 -11.69
C GLY A 314 -13.29 -2.81 -12.45
N TRP A 315 -14.45 -2.36 -11.96
CA TRP A 315 -15.75 -2.60 -12.60
C TRP A 315 -15.82 -2.03 -14.02
N LEU A 316 -15.28 -0.83 -14.25
CA LEU A 316 -15.24 -0.18 -15.56
C LEU A 316 -14.57 -1.06 -16.61
N SER A 317 -13.38 -1.59 -16.29
CA SER A 317 -12.64 -2.46 -17.21
C SER A 317 -13.37 -3.78 -17.46
N SER A 318 -13.91 -4.41 -16.40
CA SER A 318 -14.71 -5.63 -16.53
C SER A 318 -16.00 -5.41 -17.33
N SER A 319 -16.63 -4.25 -17.22
CA SER A 319 -17.82 -3.89 -17.98
C SER A 319 -17.52 -3.77 -19.47
N LEU A 320 -16.40 -3.14 -19.84
CA LEU A 320 -15.96 -3.05 -21.24
C LEU A 320 -15.65 -4.44 -21.83
N LEU A 321 -14.98 -5.31 -21.07
CA LEU A 321 -14.74 -6.71 -21.47
C LEU A 321 -16.05 -7.46 -21.73
N ARG A 322 -17.05 -7.34 -20.84
CA ARG A 322 -18.38 -7.94 -21.03
C ARG A 322 -19.12 -7.41 -22.26
N ARG A 323 -18.79 -6.21 -22.72
CA ARG A 323 -19.31 -5.60 -23.96
C ARG A 323 -18.52 -6.01 -25.21
N GLY A 324 -17.64 -7.01 -25.11
CA GLY A 324 -16.88 -7.55 -26.24
C GLY A 324 -15.61 -6.76 -26.59
N TRP A 325 -15.17 -5.83 -25.76
CA TRP A 325 -13.90 -5.13 -25.99
C TRP A 325 -12.72 -6.08 -25.73
N THR A 326 -11.64 -5.93 -26.51
CA THR A 326 -10.39 -6.65 -26.24
C THR A 326 -9.76 -6.18 -24.93
N ALA A 327 -8.99 -7.04 -24.26
CA ALA A 327 -8.27 -6.69 -23.02
C ALA A 327 -7.43 -5.42 -23.19
N ASN A 328 -6.66 -5.32 -24.27
CA ASN A 328 -5.87 -4.12 -24.57
C ASN A 328 -6.73 -2.84 -24.60
N ARG A 329 -7.87 -2.84 -25.30
CA ARG A 329 -8.75 -1.67 -25.38
C ARG A 329 -9.42 -1.40 -24.03
N ALA A 330 -9.96 -2.42 -23.36
CA ALA A 330 -10.67 -2.26 -22.09
C ALA A 330 -9.76 -1.71 -20.98
N ARG A 331 -8.55 -2.25 -20.82
CA ARG A 331 -7.58 -1.82 -19.80
C ARG A 331 -7.09 -0.41 -20.04
N LYS A 332 -6.60 -0.12 -21.26
CA LYS A 332 -6.05 1.20 -21.60
C LYS A 332 -7.09 2.31 -21.58
N THR A 333 -8.34 2.01 -21.95
CA THR A 333 -9.44 2.98 -21.88
C THR A 333 -9.81 3.30 -20.44
N ALA A 334 -9.91 2.28 -19.57
CA ALA A 334 -10.13 2.50 -18.14
C ALA A 334 -8.99 3.34 -17.53
N MET A 335 -7.73 3.02 -17.85
CA MET A 335 -6.57 3.81 -17.43
C MET A 335 -6.60 5.25 -17.96
N LEU A 336 -7.01 5.48 -19.22
CA LEU A 336 -7.15 6.82 -19.79
C LEU A 336 -8.22 7.64 -19.05
N ILE A 337 -9.36 7.05 -18.76
CA ILE A 337 -10.44 7.71 -18.00
C ILE A 337 -9.93 8.10 -16.60
N CYS A 338 -9.21 7.20 -15.92
CA CYS A 338 -8.57 7.53 -14.64
C CYS A 338 -7.54 8.65 -14.79
N ALA A 339 -6.66 8.60 -15.80
CA ALA A 339 -5.66 9.64 -16.02
C ALA A 339 -6.29 11.02 -16.25
N LEU A 340 -7.34 11.10 -17.06
CA LEU A 340 -8.09 12.33 -17.30
C LEU A 340 -8.80 12.82 -16.03
N ALA A 341 -9.33 11.92 -15.20
CA ALA A 341 -9.97 12.26 -13.95
C ALA A 341 -9.00 12.82 -12.88
N VAL A 342 -7.70 12.54 -13.00
CA VAL A 342 -6.68 13.16 -12.12
C VAL A 342 -6.37 14.60 -12.53
N VAL A 343 -6.39 14.94 -13.82
CA VAL A 343 -5.97 16.26 -14.35
C VAL A 343 -6.57 17.46 -13.58
N PRO A 344 -7.86 17.46 -13.18
CA PRO A 344 -8.44 18.56 -12.41
C PRO A 344 -7.73 18.90 -11.09
N ILE A 345 -6.91 18.00 -10.52
CA ILE A 345 -6.12 18.29 -9.32
C ILE A 345 -5.18 19.49 -9.49
N ALA A 346 -4.78 19.82 -10.73
CA ALA A 346 -3.97 21.00 -11.04
C ALA A 346 -4.59 22.31 -10.50
N PHE A 347 -5.91 22.35 -10.36
CA PHE A 347 -6.64 23.53 -9.85
C PHE A 347 -6.84 23.52 -8.33
N ALA A 348 -6.48 22.43 -7.63
CA ALA A 348 -6.78 22.27 -6.21
C ALA A 348 -6.08 23.32 -5.33
N ALA A 349 -4.86 23.73 -5.67
CA ALA A 349 -4.11 24.74 -4.91
C ALA A 349 -4.65 26.18 -5.07
N ASN A 350 -5.42 26.44 -6.13
CA ASN A 350 -6.00 27.76 -6.42
C ASN A 350 -7.53 27.73 -6.35
N ALA A 351 -8.13 26.69 -5.76
CA ALA A 351 -9.57 26.61 -5.66
C ALA A 351 -10.06 27.69 -4.68
N ARG A 352 -11.16 28.37 -5.04
CA ARG A 352 -11.70 29.47 -4.22
C ARG A 352 -12.28 29.00 -2.87
N HIS A 353 -12.58 27.71 -2.76
CA HIS A 353 -13.25 27.12 -1.61
C HIS A 353 -12.61 25.78 -1.28
N GLU A 354 -12.38 25.53 0.01
CA GLU A 354 -11.71 24.32 0.50
C GLU A 354 -12.37 23.03 0.02
N TRP A 355 -13.71 22.99 0.01
CA TRP A 355 -14.45 21.80 -0.41
C TRP A 355 -14.29 21.49 -1.90
N VAL A 356 -14.02 22.50 -2.73
CA VAL A 356 -13.68 22.27 -4.13
C VAL A 356 -12.32 21.57 -4.20
N ALA A 357 -11.32 22.01 -3.43
CA ALA A 357 -10.03 21.34 -3.35
C ALA A 357 -10.15 19.90 -2.80
N VAL A 358 -10.95 19.69 -1.75
CA VAL A 358 -11.24 18.36 -1.18
C VAL A 358 -11.86 17.44 -2.24
N CYS A 359 -12.84 17.91 -3.01
CA CYS A 359 -13.45 17.12 -4.08
C CYS A 359 -12.47 16.84 -5.24
N LEU A 360 -11.60 17.79 -5.60
CA LEU A 360 -10.59 17.61 -6.64
C LEU A 360 -9.53 16.57 -6.22
N VAL A 361 -9.02 16.68 -4.98
CA VAL A 361 -8.10 15.70 -4.40
C VAL A 361 -8.78 14.34 -4.27
N GLY A 362 -10.03 14.30 -3.80
CA GLY A 362 -10.83 13.08 -3.67
C GLY A 362 -11.07 12.39 -5.01
N LEU A 363 -11.38 13.15 -6.07
CA LEU A 363 -11.51 12.62 -7.42
C LEU A 363 -10.18 12.04 -7.92
N ALA A 364 -9.07 12.75 -7.67
CA ALA A 364 -7.74 12.29 -8.06
C ALA A 364 -7.30 11.03 -7.27
N ALA A 365 -7.65 10.93 -5.99
CA ALA A 365 -7.44 9.72 -5.18
C ALA A 365 -8.29 8.54 -5.65
N ALA A 366 -9.57 8.78 -5.99
CA ALA A 366 -10.45 7.79 -6.63
C ALA A 366 -9.89 7.29 -7.96
N ALA A 367 -9.45 8.22 -8.80
CA ALA A 367 -8.85 7.91 -10.09
C ALA A 367 -7.53 7.15 -9.95
N HIS A 368 -6.68 7.50 -8.96
CA HIS A 368 -5.47 6.72 -8.64
C HIS A 368 -5.82 5.27 -8.31
N GLN A 369 -6.81 5.03 -7.43
CA GLN A 369 -7.20 3.68 -7.04
C GLN A 369 -7.74 2.87 -8.23
N GLY A 370 -8.57 3.49 -9.07
CA GLY A 370 -9.05 2.87 -10.30
C GLY A 370 -7.93 2.57 -11.31
N TRP A 371 -6.95 3.47 -11.43
CA TRP A 371 -5.75 3.27 -12.24
C TRP A 371 -4.93 2.08 -11.73
N SER A 372 -4.65 2.05 -10.42
CA SER A 372 -3.86 1.01 -9.76
C SER A 372 -4.48 -0.38 -9.98
N ALA A 373 -5.80 -0.51 -9.81
CA ALA A 373 -6.53 -1.74 -10.09
C ALA A 373 -6.27 -2.27 -11.51
N ASN A 374 -6.24 -1.40 -12.51
CA ASN A 374 -5.97 -1.77 -13.89
C ASN A 374 -4.48 -2.07 -14.14
N VAL A 375 -3.55 -1.33 -13.53
CA VAL A 375 -2.10 -1.60 -13.64
C VAL A 375 -1.79 -3.02 -13.16
N PHE A 376 -2.30 -3.44 -12.01
CA PHE A 376 -2.10 -4.80 -11.50
C PHE A 376 -2.58 -5.88 -12.47
N THR A 377 -3.68 -5.64 -13.19
CA THR A 377 -4.16 -6.58 -14.20
C THR A 377 -3.28 -6.65 -15.45
N LEU A 378 -2.50 -5.60 -15.77
CA LEU A 378 -1.54 -5.65 -16.87
C LEU A 378 -0.49 -6.74 -16.65
N ALA A 379 -0.02 -6.92 -15.41
CA ALA A 379 0.94 -7.97 -15.09
C ALA A 379 0.36 -9.37 -15.36
N SER A 380 -0.88 -9.62 -14.98
CA SER A 380 -1.54 -10.91 -15.25
C SER A 380 -1.94 -11.11 -16.71
N ASP A 381 -2.23 -10.02 -17.44
CA ASP A 381 -2.62 -10.09 -18.86
C ASP A 381 -1.38 -10.35 -19.76
N MET A 382 -0.19 -9.89 -19.35
CA MET A 382 1.03 -9.98 -20.15
C MET A 382 2.02 -11.06 -19.72
N PHE A 383 1.86 -11.69 -18.56
CA PHE A 383 2.81 -12.68 -18.06
C PHE A 383 2.14 -13.96 -17.58
N PRO A 384 2.81 -15.11 -17.72
CA PRO A 384 2.31 -16.35 -17.14
C PRO A 384 2.27 -16.25 -15.61
N ARG A 385 1.33 -16.96 -14.98
CA ARG A 385 1.08 -16.91 -13.52
C ARG A 385 2.35 -17.04 -12.68
N LYS A 386 3.31 -17.88 -13.10
CA LYS A 386 4.60 -18.10 -12.42
C LYS A 386 5.53 -16.87 -12.38
N ALA A 387 5.34 -15.91 -13.29
CA ALA A 387 6.15 -14.70 -13.39
C ALA A 387 5.46 -13.45 -12.82
N VAL A 388 4.12 -13.45 -12.67
CA VAL A 388 3.35 -12.28 -12.20
C VAL A 388 3.88 -11.72 -10.88
N GLY A 389 4.15 -12.59 -9.89
CA GLY A 389 4.67 -12.15 -8.60
C GLY A 389 6.01 -11.41 -8.69
N SER A 390 6.90 -11.85 -9.60
CA SER A 390 8.19 -11.22 -9.82
C SER A 390 8.10 -9.90 -10.57
N VAL A 391 7.18 -9.79 -11.55
CA VAL A 391 6.88 -8.52 -12.24
C VAL A 391 6.29 -7.51 -11.26
N VAL A 392 5.33 -7.95 -10.43
CA VAL A 392 4.70 -7.10 -9.42
C VAL A 392 5.72 -6.62 -8.39
N GLY A 393 6.60 -7.51 -7.91
CA GLY A 393 7.68 -7.15 -6.99
C GLY A 393 8.67 -6.15 -7.60
N PHE A 394 9.09 -6.37 -8.85
CA PHE A 394 9.98 -5.45 -9.57
C PHE A 394 9.32 -4.08 -9.78
N GLY A 395 8.06 -4.04 -10.22
CA GLY A 395 7.33 -2.79 -10.37
C GLY A 395 7.07 -2.09 -9.03
N GLY A 396 6.81 -2.84 -7.95
CA GLY A 396 6.68 -2.29 -6.61
C GLY A 396 7.95 -1.61 -6.11
N MET A 397 9.12 -2.18 -6.40
CA MET A 397 10.41 -1.54 -6.12
C MET A 397 10.54 -0.19 -6.84
N TRP A 398 10.22 -0.13 -8.13
CA TRP A 398 10.23 1.12 -8.89
C TRP A 398 9.19 2.12 -8.40
N GLY A 399 8.00 1.67 -8.01
CA GLY A 399 7.00 2.52 -7.34
C GLY A 399 7.51 3.14 -6.04
N ALA A 400 8.24 2.36 -5.22
CA ALA A 400 8.85 2.87 -3.99
C ALA A 400 9.98 3.88 -4.26
N ILE A 401 10.84 3.62 -5.25
CA ILE A 401 11.88 4.57 -5.70
C ILE A 401 11.23 5.88 -6.16
N GLY A 402 10.16 5.81 -6.95
CA GLY A 402 9.41 7.01 -7.33
C GLY A 402 8.85 7.75 -6.11
N GLY A 403 8.33 7.01 -5.12
CA GLY A 403 7.87 7.56 -3.84
C GLY A 403 8.96 8.34 -3.10
N MET A 404 10.17 7.79 -3.04
CA MET A 404 11.33 8.46 -2.45
C MET A 404 11.67 9.76 -3.20
N LEU A 405 11.65 9.74 -4.54
CA LEU A 405 11.94 10.91 -5.35
C LEU A 405 10.89 12.02 -5.17
N ILE A 406 9.60 11.68 -5.18
CA ILE A 406 8.54 12.69 -5.02
C ILE A 406 8.58 13.33 -3.64
N ALA A 407 8.99 12.60 -2.59
CA ALA A 407 9.15 13.17 -1.25
C ALA A 407 10.16 14.31 -1.28
N LYS A 408 11.34 14.08 -1.85
CA LYS A 408 12.39 15.10 -2.00
C LYS A 408 11.95 16.25 -2.91
N VAL A 409 11.38 15.94 -4.08
CA VAL A 409 10.88 16.97 -5.02
C VAL A 409 9.84 17.86 -4.35
N THR A 410 8.89 17.27 -3.64
CA THR A 410 7.82 18.02 -2.94
C THR A 410 8.41 18.90 -1.84
N GLY A 411 9.34 18.37 -1.02
CA GLY A 411 10.01 19.16 0.02
C GLY A 411 10.76 20.38 -0.54
N TYR A 412 11.57 20.18 -1.58
CA TYR A 412 12.31 21.30 -2.20
C TYR A 412 11.38 22.31 -2.89
N LEU A 413 10.34 21.85 -3.59
CA LEU A 413 9.39 22.76 -4.24
C LEU A 413 8.63 23.59 -3.21
N LEU A 414 8.16 22.98 -2.12
CA LEU A 414 7.47 23.70 -1.05
C LEU A 414 8.42 24.66 -0.33
N GLN A 415 9.68 24.27 -0.09
CA GLN A 415 10.68 25.16 0.51
C GLN A 415 10.94 26.40 -0.36
N ALA A 416 11.07 26.19 -1.67
CA ALA A 416 11.44 27.25 -2.60
C ALA A 416 10.26 28.17 -2.97
N THR A 417 9.05 27.62 -3.07
CA THR A 417 7.89 28.35 -3.63
C THR A 417 6.80 28.64 -2.60
N GLY A 418 6.76 27.92 -1.47
CA GLY A 418 5.64 27.96 -0.52
C GLY A 418 4.31 27.45 -1.08
N SER A 419 4.29 26.89 -2.30
CA SER A 419 3.05 26.62 -3.05
C SER A 419 2.91 25.15 -3.46
N TYR A 420 1.69 24.64 -3.34
CA TYR A 420 1.31 23.31 -3.84
C TYR A 420 1.00 23.27 -5.34
N VAL A 421 0.95 24.41 -6.03
CA VAL A 421 0.70 24.47 -7.47
C VAL A 421 1.67 23.60 -8.28
N PRO A 422 3.02 23.74 -8.18
CA PRO A 422 3.93 22.91 -8.97
C PRO A 422 3.81 21.42 -8.64
N VAL A 423 3.54 21.11 -7.37
CA VAL A 423 3.34 19.75 -6.88
C VAL A 423 2.12 19.10 -7.51
N PHE A 424 1.00 19.81 -7.58
CA PHE A 424 -0.21 19.30 -8.24
C PHE A 424 -0.15 19.32 -9.76
N LEU A 425 0.66 20.17 -10.38
CA LEU A 425 0.93 20.07 -11.82
C LEU A 425 1.71 18.79 -12.17
N ILE A 426 2.66 18.39 -11.32
CA ILE A 426 3.32 17.08 -11.45
C ILE A 426 2.29 15.96 -11.30
N ALA A 427 1.44 16.01 -10.28
CA ALA A 427 0.39 14.99 -10.06
C ALA A 427 -0.60 14.89 -11.24
N ALA A 428 -1.05 16.03 -11.77
CA ALA A 428 -1.99 16.12 -12.88
C ALA A 428 -1.43 15.54 -14.18
N SER A 429 -0.15 15.76 -14.46
CA SER A 429 0.50 15.30 -15.70
C SER A 429 1.00 13.86 -15.62
N ALA A 430 1.35 13.37 -14.43
CA ALA A 430 2.01 12.08 -14.22
C ALA A 430 1.28 10.90 -14.88
N TYR A 431 -0.04 10.80 -14.76
CA TYR A 431 -0.82 9.66 -15.26
C TYR A 431 -0.91 9.65 -16.78
N LEU A 432 -1.09 10.81 -17.41
CA LEU A 432 -1.14 10.92 -18.87
C LEU A 432 0.22 10.62 -19.51
N VAL A 433 1.30 11.18 -18.94
CA VAL A 433 2.68 10.88 -19.37
C VAL A 433 2.96 9.39 -19.20
N THR A 434 2.63 8.84 -18.04
CA THR A 434 2.82 7.40 -17.76
C THR A 434 2.04 6.54 -18.75
N LEU A 435 0.78 6.87 -19.03
CA LEU A 435 -0.03 6.11 -19.99
C LEU A 435 0.56 6.15 -21.40
N ALA A 436 1.05 7.31 -21.82
CA ALA A 436 1.69 7.47 -23.12
C ALA A 436 2.95 6.61 -23.23
N VAL A 437 3.81 6.60 -22.19
CA VAL A 437 5.02 5.76 -22.16
C VAL A 437 4.67 4.27 -22.13
N VAL A 438 3.69 3.86 -21.31
CA VAL A 438 3.18 2.48 -21.28
C VAL A 438 2.64 2.07 -22.66
N HIS A 439 1.91 2.96 -23.34
CA HIS A 439 1.40 2.70 -24.67
C HIS A 439 2.52 2.57 -25.70
N ALA A 440 3.56 3.40 -25.62
CA ALA A 440 4.72 3.34 -26.51
C ALA A 440 5.53 2.05 -26.31
N LEU A 441 5.74 1.63 -25.06
CA LEU A 441 6.45 0.38 -24.73
C LEU A 441 5.64 -0.86 -25.15
N VAL A 442 4.34 -0.84 -24.91
CA VAL A 442 3.45 -1.98 -25.17
C VAL A 442 2.20 -1.49 -25.90
N PRO A 443 2.21 -1.31 -27.23
CA PRO A 443 1.05 -0.85 -28.01
C PRO A 443 -0.14 -1.81 -27.92
N ARG A 444 0.15 -3.11 -27.84
CA ARG A 444 -0.80 -4.20 -27.62
C ARG A 444 -0.34 -5.02 -26.42
N LEU A 445 -1.26 -5.37 -25.51
CA LEU A 445 -1.00 -6.24 -24.36
C LEU A 445 -0.75 -7.70 -24.79
N GLU A 446 0.33 -7.92 -25.54
CA GLU A 446 0.76 -9.23 -25.98
C GLU A 446 1.56 -9.92 -24.86
N PRO A 447 1.25 -11.20 -24.57
CA PRO A 447 1.98 -11.96 -23.56
C PRO A 447 3.48 -12.02 -23.84
N ALA A 448 4.30 -11.87 -22.81
CA ALA A 448 5.74 -12.06 -22.87
C ALA A 448 6.04 -13.55 -23.11
N ALA A 449 6.76 -13.85 -24.20
CA ALA A 449 7.19 -15.20 -24.55
C ALA A 449 8.39 -15.61 -23.67
N LEU A 450 8.11 -16.03 -22.43
CA LEU A 450 9.14 -16.57 -21.54
C LEU A 450 9.54 -17.98 -21.98
N PRO A 451 10.83 -18.36 -21.91
CA PRO A 451 11.27 -19.73 -22.18
C PRO A 451 10.54 -20.71 -21.27
N GLU A 452 10.04 -21.80 -21.84
CA GLU A 452 9.60 -22.96 -21.05
C GLU A 452 10.83 -23.62 -20.43
N ARG A 453 11.14 -23.23 -19.20
CA ARG A 453 12.00 -23.99 -18.29
C ARG A 453 11.15 -24.71 -17.27
#